data_AF-A0A2W1B507-F1
#
_entry.id   AF-A0A2W1B507-F1
#
_cell.length_a   1.000
_cell.length_b   1.000
_cell.length_c   1.000
_cell.angle_alpha   90.00
_cell.angle_beta   90.00
_cell.angle_gamma   90.00
#
_symmetry.space_group_name_H-M   'P 1'
#
loop_
_entity.id
_entity.type
_entity.pdbx_description
1 polymer ?
#
loop_
_entity_poly.entity_id
_entity_poly.type
_entity_poly.pdbx_seq_one_letter_code
_entity_poly.pdbx_strand_id
1 'polypeptide(L)'
;MKRKWGLIAVYAFLFALFLLQECDRSKIVTAVTSVIDGDSLTVRALDGTVRLIGIDAPEIRPGSKPEGQFAEEARGFLEQMTLDSGKVTLELHGKDTYGRHLAYVFDSNGTFVNGEIVRQGLARPLTYEETSQYSSEIRDAYRDAFSNRRGIFSLYDNSQVYEASFVRRNLNSYKSGGFMGKIIWIEFIVTDINGFSIIGNDVVARVRSEEAALFVQGSIDFQRFYRKRIRVYGEVWQDTSGKVLILLRDPGIEITGAFQFANVFPLAVFRAALKSF
;
A
#
# COMPACT_ATOMS: atom_id res chain seq x y z
N MET A 1 -8.43 -57.66 -10.71
CA MET A 1 -7.20 -57.16 -10.04
C MET A 1 -6.39 -56.15 -10.86
N LYS A 2 -6.25 -56.27 -12.19
CA LYS A 2 -5.45 -55.34 -13.03
C LYS A 2 -5.92 -53.87 -13.06
N ARG A 3 -7.21 -53.61 -12.83
CA ARG A 3 -7.82 -52.27 -12.91
C ARG A 3 -7.47 -51.33 -11.73
N LYS A 4 -7.10 -51.88 -10.57
CA LYS A 4 -6.73 -51.10 -9.37
C LYS A 4 -5.30 -50.52 -9.44
N TRP A 5 -4.39 -51.23 -10.11
CA TRP A 5 -3.01 -50.78 -10.30
C TRP A 5 -2.89 -49.59 -11.27
N GLY A 6 -3.78 -49.52 -12.27
CA GLY A 6 -3.85 -48.38 -13.19
C GLY A 6 -4.27 -47.07 -12.51
N LEU A 7 -5.24 -47.11 -11.59
CA LEU A 7 -5.62 -45.91 -10.81
C LEU A 7 -4.51 -45.46 -9.87
N ILE A 8 -3.80 -46.39 -9.21
CA ILE A 8 -2.68 -46.05 -8.32
C ILE A 8 -1.55 -45.37 -9.11
N ALA A 9 -1.25 -45.85 -10.33
CA ALA A 9 -0.26 -45.23 -11.19
C ALA A 9 -0.67 -43.82 -11.66
N VAL A 10 -1.96 -43.60 -11.97
CA VAL A 10 -2.48 -42.27 -12.32
C VAL A 10 -2.41 -41.31 -11.14
N TYR A 11 -2.78 -41.74 -9.93
CA TYR A 11 -2.66 -40.89 -8.73
C TYR A 11 -1.21 -40.62 -8.34
N ALA A 12 -0.30 -41.59 -8.49
CA ALA A 12 1.12 -41.39 -8.28
C ALA A 12 1.72 -40.42 -9.32
N PHE A 13 1.26 -40.47 -10.58
CA PHE A 13 1.67 -39.54 -11.63
C PHE A 13 1.11 -38.13 -11.40
N LEU A 14 -0.16 -37.99 -11.01
CA LEU A 14 -0.75 -36.69 -10.66
C LEU A 14 -0.13 -36.09 -9.39
N PHE A 15 0.20 -36.93 -8.40
CA PHE A 15 0.94 -36.52 -7.21
C PHE A 15 2.37 -36.10 -7.55
N ALA A 16 3.06 -36.82 -8.44
CA ALA A 16 4.37 -36.42 -8.95
C ALA A 16 4.31 -35.12 -9.77
N LEU A 17 3.23 -34.90 -10.55
CA LEU A 17 3.00 -33.63 -11.26
C LEU A 17 2.76 -32.47 -10.29
N PHE A 18 2.11 -32.74 -9.16
CA PHE A 18 1.89 -31.77 -8.08
C PHE A 18 3.18 -31.47 -7.30
N LEU A 19 4.04 -32.47 -7.10
CA LEU A 19 5.38 -32.29 -6.51
C LEU A 19 6.36 -31.55 -7.43
N LEU A 20 6.12 -31.55 -8.74
CA LEU A 20 6.93 -30.82 -9.74
C LEU A 20 6.49 -29.36 -9.94
N GLN A 21 5.48 -28.87 -9.21
CA GLN A 21 5.23 -27.43 -9.08
C GLN A 21 6.15 -26.82 -8.01
N GLU A 22 7.45 -27.14 -8.07
CA GLU A 22 8.44 -26.25 -7.49
C GLU A 22 8.36 -24.96 -8.32
N CYS A 23 7.77 -23.91 -7.74
CA CYS A 23 7.92 -22.56 -8.27
C CYS A 23 9.43 -22.32 -8.33
N ASP A 24 10.00 -22.36 -9.54
CA ASP A 24 11.43 -22.30 -9.79
C ASP A 24 11.96 -20.92 -9.39
N ARG A 25 12.24 -20.79 -8.09
CA ARG A 25 12.83 -19.61 -7.46
C ARG A 25 14.31 -19.64 -7.77
N SER A 26 14.61 -19.30 -9.02
CA SER A 26 15.99 -19.12 -9.45
C SER A 26 16.60 -17.93 -8.70
N LYS A 27 17.75 -18.17 -8.06
CA LYS A 27 18.58 -17.12 -7.48
C LYS A 27 19.70 -16.79 -8.44
N ILE A 28 19.86 -15.51 -8.77
CA ILE A 28 20.94 -15.04 -9.62
C ILE A 28 21.75 -13.96 -8.93
N VAL A 29 23.07 -14.03 -9.04
CA VAL A 29 24.00 -13.00 -8.55
C VAL A 29 24.40 -12.11 -9.72
N THR A 30 24.16 -10.81 -9.62
CA THR A 30 24.38 -9.88 -10.72
C THR A 30 24.76 -8.48 -10.26
N ALA A 31 25.30 -7.67 -11.17
CA ALA A 31 25.60 -6.26 -10.92
C ALA A 31 24.39 -5.40 -11.28
N VAL A 32 24.04 -4.45 -10.42
CA VAL A 32 23.06 -3.40 -10.74
C VAL A 32 23.68 -2.44 -11.75
N THR A 33 22.91 -2.08 -12.77
CA THR A 33 23.33 -1.17 -13.84
C THR A 33 22.70 0.21 -13.72
N SER A 34 21.49 0.30 -13.20
CA SER A 34 20.84 1.57 -12.84
C SER A 34 19.71 1.34 -11.85
N VAL A 35 19.37 2.38 -11.08
CA VAL A 35 18.16 2.44 -10.27
C VAL A 35 17.21 3.46 -10.89
N ILE A 36 15.94 3.08 -11.07
CA ILE A 36 14.93 3.88 -11.76
C ILE A 36 14.15 4.73 -10.74
N ASP A 37 13.68 4.08 -9.67
CA ASP A 37 12.94 4.66 -8.55
C ASP A 37 13.20 3.83 -7.28
N GLY A 38 12.46 4.06 -6.19
CA GLY A 38 12.66 3.38 -4.92
C GLY A 38 12.30 1.89 -4.88
N ASP A 39 11.77 1.31 -5.96
CA ASP A 39 11.44 -0.12 -6.03
C ASP A 39 11.71 -0.79 -7.39
N SER A 40 12.39 -0.09 -8.30
CA SER A 40 12.69 -0.57 -9.65
C SER A 40 14.15 -0.30 -10.02
N LEU A 41 14.83 -1.33 -10.54
CA LEU A 41 16.24 -1.26 -10.98
C LEU A 41 16.49 -2.08 -12.25
N THR A 42 17.65 -1.89 -12.88
CA THR A 42 18.13 -2.74 -13.98
C THR A 42 19.40 -3.47 -13.55
N VAL A 43 19.62 -4.66 -14.12
CA VAL A 43 20.80 -5.48 -13.81
C VAL A 43 21.45 -6.01 -15.08
N ARG A 44 22.74 -6.36 -14.98
CA ARG A 44 23.49 -6.89 -16.13
C ARG A 44 22.99 -8.25 -16.64
N ALA A 45 22.41 -9.07 -15.76
CA ALA A 45 22.09 -10.46 -16.08
C ALA A 45 20.69 -10.66 -16.69
N LEU A 46 19.86 -9.60 -16.74
CA LEU A 46 18.48 -9.66 -17.21
C LEU A 46 18.21 -8.47 -18.11
N ASP A 47 17.47 -8.69 -19.19
CA ASP A 47 16.97 -7.61 -20.01
C ASP A 47 15.74 -6.96 -19.37
N GLY A 48 15.70 -5.63 -19.37
CA GLY A 48 14.59 -4.85 -18.83
C GLY A 48 14.69 -4.57 -17.33
N THR A 49 13.55 -4.28 -16.72
CA THR A 49 13.46 -3.79 -15.34
C THR A 49 13.16 -4.92 -14.36
N VAL A 50 13.79 -4.87 -13.20
CA VAL A 50 13.48 -5.67 -12.01
C VAL A 50 12.63 -4.82 -11.06
N ARG A 51 11.44 -5.32 -10.70
CA ARG A 51 10.54 -4.74 -9.70
C ARG A 51 10.70 -5.48 -8.37
N LEU A 52 11.00 -4.72 -7.32
CA LEU A 52 11.14 -5.23 -5.96
C LEU A 52 9.77 -5.60 -5.39
N ILE A 53 9.40 -6.88 -5.41
CA ILE A 53 8.08 -7.32 -4.94
C ILE A 53 7.91 -7.18 -3.42
N GLY A 54 6.66 -7.16 -2.97
CA GLY A 54 6.31 -7.00 -1.55
C GLY A 54 6.28 -5.54 -1.09
N ILE A 55 6.75 -4.58 -1.90
CA ILE A 55 6.86 -3.16 -1.53
C ILE A 55 6.37 -2.23 -2.65
N ASP A 56 5.95 -1.01 -2.30
CA ASP A 56 5.58 0.07 -3.22
C ASP A 56 6.22 1.38 -2.75
N ALA A 57 7.19 1.88 -3.51
CA ALA A 57 7.89 3.13 -3.24
C ALA A 57 7.18 4.32 -3.95
N PRO A 58 7.37 5.55 -3.47
CA PRO A 58 6.89 6.74 -4.18
C PRO A 58 7.54 6.87 -5.56
N GLU A 59 6.76 7.19 -6.58
CA GLU A 59 7.25 7.32 -7.96
C GLU A 59 8.05 8.61 -8.16
N ILE A 60 9.14 8.55 -8.91
CA ILE A 60 9.95 9.72 -9.31
C ILE A 60 9.30 10.50 -10.45
N ARG A 61 8.53 9.83 -11.32
CA ARG A 61 7.88 10.47 -12.46
C ARG A 61 6.39 10.18 -12.43
N PRO A 62 5.54 11.18 -12.71
CA PRO A 62 4.11 10.94 -12.73
C PRO A 62 3.73 10.05 -13.91
N GLY A 63 2.76 9.18 -13.68
CA GLY A 63 2.17 8.29 -14.68
C GLY A 63 0.73 7.97 -14.30
N SER A 64 0.42 6.69 -14.10
CA SER A 64 -0.85 6.27 -13.49
C SER A 64 -0.93 6.63 -11.99
N LYS A 65 0.22 6.86 -11.36
CA LYS A 65 0.35 7.36 -9.99
C LYS A 65 0.93 8.79 -10.02
N PRO A 66 0.63 9.62 -9.01
CA PRO A 66 1.34 10.88 -8.86
C PRO A 66 2.80 10.62 -8.54
N GLU A 67 3.65 11.59 -8.89
CA GLU A 67 4.98 11.66 -8.29
C GLU A 67 4.82 11.84 -6.77
N GLY A 68 5.58 11.08 -5.99
CA GLY A 68 5.37 11.02 -4.55
C GLY A 68 6.46 11.71 -3.74
N GLN A 69 6.06 12.28 -2.60
CA GLN A 69 7.01 12.74 -1.60
C GLN A 69 7.88 11.56 -1.10
N PHE A 70 9.16 11.80 -0.85
CA PHE A 70 10.19 10.78 -0.52
C PHE A 70 10.68 9.91 -1.70
N ALA A 71 10.26 10.18 -2.94
CA ALA A 71 10.70 9.39 -4.10
C ALA A 71 12.22 9.41 -4.32
N GLU A 72 12.84 10.59 -4.25
CA GLU A 72 14.29 10.73 -4.48
C GLU A 72 15.10 10.08 -3.36
N GLU A 73 14.63 10.19 -2.12
CA GLU A 73 15.21 9.53 -0.95
C GLU A 73 15.11 8.01 -1.08
N ALA A 74 13.98 7.48 -1.55
CA ALA A 74 13.80 6.05 -1.79
C ALA A 74 14.75 5.54 -2.89
N ARG A 75 14.86 6.27 -4.01
CA ARG A 75 15.79 5.95 -5.10
C ARG A 75 17.25 5.95 -4.61
N GLY A 76 17.66 7.01 -3.93
CA GLY A 76 19.03 7.15 -3.42
C GLY A 76 19.40 6.07 -2.39
N PHE A 77 18.44 5.68 -1.54
CA PHE A 77 18.65 4.57 -0.60
C PHE A 77 18.81 3.23 -1.33
N LEU A 78 18.01 2.96 -2.36
CA LEU A 78 18.16 1.75 -3.17
C LEU A 78 19.51 1.75 -3.94
N GLU A 79 19.95 2.89 -4.46
CA GLU A 79 21.28 3.06 -5.07
C GLU A 79 22.40 2.70 -4.09
N GLN A 80 22.36 3.27 -2.88
CA GLN A 80 23.37 3.00 -1.85
C GLN A 80 23.42 1.51 -1.46
N MET A 81 22.26 0.87 -1.33
CA MET A 81 22.19 -0.54 -0.94
C MET A 81 22.61 -1.51 -2.03
N THR A 82 22.56 -1.11 -3.31
CA THR A 82 22.68 -2.05 -4.43
C THR A 82 23.77 -1.68 -5.43
N LEU A 83 23.77 -0.45 -5.93
CA LEU A 83 24.71 0.01 -6.93
C LEU A 83 26.10 0.24 -6.31
N ASP A 84 26.13 0.90 -5.15
CA ASP A 84 27.38 1.24 -4.45
C ASP A 84 27.98 0.03 -3.72
N SER A 85 27.16 -0.95 -3.36
CA SER A 85 27.55 -2.19 -2.67
C SER A 85 28.04 -3.30 -3.62
N GLY A 86 27.92 -3.09 -4.94
CA GLY A 86 28.48 -3.94 -5.99
C GLY A 86 27.49 -4.94 -6.59
N LYS A 87 27.50 -6.18 -6.10
CA LYS A 87 26.63 -7.27 -6.61
C LYS A 87 25.46 -7.50 -5.66
N VAL A 88 24.31 -7.82 -6.25
CA VAL A 88 23.10 -8.24 -5.54
C VAL A 88 22.75 -9.69 -5.88
N THR A 89 22.03 -10.33 -4.98
CA THR A 89 21.33 -11.60 -5.26
C THR A 89 19.86 -11.29 -5.51
N LEU A 90 19.35 -11.70 -6.67
CA LEU A 90 17.93 -11.65 -6.99
C LEU A 90 17.32 -13.02 -6.78
N GLU A 91 16.27 -13.11 -5.97
CA GLU A 91 15.37 -14.26 -5.93
C GLU A 91 14.19 -13.96 -6.86
N LEU A 92 14.10 -14.65 -8.00
CA LEU A 92 13.14 -14.34 -9.06
C LEU A 92 11.78 -15.01 -8.83
N HIS A 93 10.71 -14.29 -9.17
CA HIS A 93 9.30 -14.68 -9.02
C HIS A 93 8.51 -14.45 -10.32
N GLY A 94 9.16 -14.62 -11.47
CA GLY A 94 8.53 -14.49 -12.79
C GLY A 94 8.50 -13.05 -13.31
N LYS A 95 7.46 -12.71 -14.08
CA LYS A 95 7.25 -11.39 -14.68
C LYS A 95 5.84 -10.88 -14.45
N ASP A 96 5.68 -9.56 -14.34
CA ASP A 96 4.36 -8.93 -14.34
C ASP A 96 3.81 -8.70 -15.76
N THR A 97 2.59 -8.16 -15.84
CA THR A 97 1.90 -7.85 -17.10
C THR A 97 2.58 -6.75 -17.92
N TYR A 98 3.47 -5.97 -17.32
CA TYR A 98 4.30 -4.97 -18.00
C TYR A 98 5.63 -5.56 -18.50
N GLY A 99 5.90 -6.84 -18.23
CA GLY A 99 7.12 -7.55 -18.61
C GLY A 99 8.30 -7.32 -17.68
N ARG A 100 8.11 -6.68 -16.52
CA ARG A 100 9.16 -6.48 -15.51
C ARG A 100 9.44 -7.79 -14.79
N HIS A 101 10.71 -8.07 -14.53
CA HIS A 101 11.14 -9.18 -13.69
C HIS A 101 10.74 -8.91 -12.24
N LEU A 102 10.07 -9.85 -11.60
CA LEU A 102 9.67 -9.75 -10.21
C LEU A 102 10.74 -10.38 -9.31
N ALA A 103 11.25 -9.64 -8.32
CA ALA A 103 12.30 -10.16 -7.47
C ALA A 103 12.27 -9.64 -6.02
N TYR A 104 12.73 -10.49 -5.10
CA TYR A 104 13.32 -10.05 -3.85
C TYR A 104 14.82 -9.81 -4.06
N VAL A 105 15.34 -8.75 -3.45
CA VAL A 105 16.73 -8.32 -3.64
C VAL A 105 17.48 -8.44 -2.31
N PHE A 106 18.66 -9.03 -2.37
CA PHE A 106 19.58 -9.12 -1.26
C PHE A 106 20.91 -8.48 -1.65
N ASP A 107 21.50 -7.72 -0.73
CA ASP A 107 22.84 -7.15 -0.93
C ASP A 107 23.93 -8.24 -0.87
N SER A 108 25.19 -7.83 -1.01
CA SER A 108 26.34 -8.73 -0.98
C SER A 108 26.57 -9.43 0.38
N ASN A 109 26.00 -8.90 1.47
CA ASN A 109 26.04 -9.50 2.80
C ASN A 109 24.82 -10.39 3.08
N GLY A 110 23.87 -10.48 2.14
CA GLY A 110 22.61 -11.18 2.33
C GLY A 110 21.54 -10.38 3.05
N THR A 111 21.72 -9.06 3.23
CA THR A 111 20.69 -8.17 3.80
C THR A 111 19.52 -8.05 2.85
N PHE A 112 18.30 -8.19 3.37
CA PHE A 112 17.07 -8.07 2.58
C PHE A 112 16.75 -6.61 2.23
N VAL A 113 17.08 -6.20 1.01
CA VAL A 113 16.99 -4.80 0.55
C VAL A 113 15.55 -4.30 0.56
N ASN A 114 14.57 -5.10 0.12
CA ASN A 114 13.17 -4.66 0.11
C ASN A 114 12.68 -4.30 1.53
N GLY A 115 13.07 -5.11 2.53
CA GLY A 115 12.76 -4.86 3.93
C GLY A 115 13.45 -3.60 4.46
N GLU A 116 14.71 -3.36 4.11
CA GLU A 116 15.44 -2.15 4.53
C GLU A 116 14.82 -0.86 3.98
N ILE A 117 14.36 -0.84 2.74
CA ILE A 117 13.68 0.34 2.16
C ILE A 117 12.43 0.66 2.99
N VAL A 118 11.65 -0.37 3.33
CA VAL A 118 10.44 -0.22 4.16
C VAL A 118 10.79 0.22 5.58
N ARG A 119 11.88 -0.30 6.16
CA ARG A 119 12.36 0.07 7.50
C ARG A 119 12.81 1.51 7.58
N GLN A 120 13.35 2.07 6.51
CA GLN A 120 13.62 3.50 6.42
C GLN A 120 12.37 4.34 6.18
N GLY A 121 11.19 3.74 6.08
CA GLY A 121 9.94 4.43 5.78
C GLY A 121 9.93 5.00 4.37
N LEU A 122 10.65 4.39 3.42
CA LEU A 122 10.78 4.87 2.04
C LEU A 122 9.93 4.07 1.04
N ALA A 123 9.29 2.99 1.50
CA ALA A 123 8.28 2.25 0.76
C ALA A 123 7.21 1.73 1.73
N ARG A 124 6.04 1.40 1.19
CA ARG A 124 4.98 0.71 1.94
C ARG A 124 4.92 -0.78 1.56
N PRO A 125 4.36 -1.64 2.40
CA PRO A 125 4.07 -3.02 2.04
C PRO A 125 3.05 -3.10 0.89
N LEU A 126 3.28 -4.00 -0.06
CA LEU A 126 2.35 -4.36 -1.13
C LEU A 126 2.46 -5.87 -1.35
N THR A 127 1.68 -6.64 -0.59
CA THR A 127 1.80 -8.11 -0.55
C THR A 127 0.68 -8.76 -1.35
N TYR A 128 1.05 -9.71 -2.21
CA TYR A 128 0.15 -10.63 -2.89
C TYR A 128 0.32 -12.04 -2.32
N GLU A 129 -0.70 -12.90 -2.43
CA GLU A 129 -0.67 -14.26 -1.87
C GLU A 129 0.51 -15.07 -2.43
N GLU A 130 0.76 -14.93 -3.74
CA GLU A 130 1.82 -15.61 -4.48
C GLU A 130 3.24 -15.14 -4.07
N THR A 131 3.36 -13.92 -3.54
CA THR A 131 4.62 -13.27 -3.16
C THR A 131 4.62 -12.86 -1.69
N SER A 132 4.10 -13.75 -0.83
CA SER A 132 3.90 -13.50 0.60
C SER A 132 5.05 -13.97 1.51
N GLN A 133 6.11 -14.53 0.93
CA GLN A 133 7.18 -15.24 1.67
C GLN A 133 7.88 -14.34 2.70
N TYR A 134 8.12 -13.07 2.36
CA TYR A 134 8.76 -12.09 3.26
C TYR A 134 7.75 -11.09 3.85
N SER A 135 6.44 -11.35 3.74
CA SER A 135 5.40 -10.41 4.18
C SER A 135 5.45 -10.07 5.68
N SER A 136 5.89 -11.01 6.52
CA SER A 136 6.09 -10.73 7.96
C SER A 136 7.23 -9.76 8.19
N GLU A 137 8.39 -10.01 7.58
CA GLU A 137 9.57 -9.15 7.71
C GLU A 137 9.30 -7.74 7.19
N ILE A 138 8.61 -7.62 6.05
CA ILE A 138 8.17 -6.33 5.49
C ILE A 138 7.22 -5.60 6.43
N ARG A 139 6.25 -6.33 7.03
CA ARG A 139 5.32 -5.75 8.00
C ARG A 139 6.05 -5.23 9.25
N ASP A 140 6.98 -6.00 9.77
CA ASP A 140 7.75 -5.63 10.96
C ASP A 140 8.69 -4.44 10.67
N ALA A 141 9.30 -4.41 9.48
CA ALA A 141 10.05 -3.25 9.00
C ALA A 141 9.17 -1.98 8.93
N TYR A 142 7.93 -2.08 8.46
CA TYR A 142 7.02 -0.93 8.39
C TYR A 142 6.64 -0.41 9.79
N ARG A 143 6.43 -1.33 10.74
CA ARG A 143 6.18 -0.98 12.16
C ARG A 143 7.38 -0.32 12.81
N ASP A 144 8.59 -0.77 12.50
CA ASP A 144 9.83 -0.15 12.96
C ASP A 144 9.99 1.27 12.38
N ALA A 145 9.72 1.45 11.08
CA ALA A 145 9.73 2.76 10.44
C ALA A 145 8.77 3.73 11.12
N PHE A 146 7.55 3.29 11.45
CA PHE A 146 6.60 4.10 12.19
C PHE A 146 7.09 4.44 13.60
N SER A 147 7.53 3.42 14.36
CA SER A 147 7.96 3.56 15.76
C SER A 147 9.14 4.51 15.91
N ASN A 148 10.02 4.56 14.90
CA ASN A 148 11.19 5.43 14.86
C ASN A 148 10.99 6.70 14.00
N ARG A 149 9.78 6.97 13.50
CA ARG A 149 9.46 8.15 12.68
C ARG A 149 10.40 8.34 11.48
N ARG A 150 10.70 7.25 10.76
CA ARG A 150 11.58 7.28 9.59
C ARG A 150 10.80 7.58 8.30
N GLY A 151 11.49 8.18 7.33
CA GLY A 151 10.98 8.42 5.98
C GLY A 151 9.64 9.14 6.00
N ILE A 152 8.62 8.53 5.38
CA ILE A 152 7.27 9.08 5.33
C ILE A 152 6.71 9.43 6.73
N PHE A 153 7.08 8.68 7.77
CA PHE A 153 6.58 8.91 9.14
C PHE A 153 7.32 10.02 9.89
N SER A 154 8.40 10.57 9.34
CA SER A 154 9.07 11.74 9.94
C SER A 154 8.18 12.98 10.03
N LEU A 155 7.13 13.03 9.20
CA LEU A 155 6.16 14.12 9.17
C LEU A 155 4.95 13.86 10.08
N TYR A 156 4.86 12.69 10.70
CA TYR A 156 3.65 12.24 11.39
C TYR A 156 3.23 13.17 12.53
N ASP A 157 4.14 13.52 13.44
CA ASP A 157 3.81 14.28 14.65
C ASP A 157 3.70 15.80 14.38
N ASN A 158 4.38 16.31 13.34
CA ASN A 158 4.57 17.75 13.13
C ASN A 158 3.87 18.31 11.88
N SER A 159 3.23 17.48 11.05
CA SER A 159 2.56 17.96 9.85
C SER A 159 1.25 18.67 10.17
N GLN A 160 0.99 19.75 9.43
CA GLN A 160 -0.27 20.48 9.50
C GLN A 160 -1.43 19.57 9.08
N VAL A 161 -2.55 19.71 9.78
CA VAL A 161 -3.83 19.10 9.40
C VAL A 161 -4.56 20.02 8.43
N TYR A 162 -4.97 19.49 7.29
CA TYR A 162 -5.71 20.22 6.26
C TYR A 162 -7.15 19.74 6.15
N GLU A 163 -8.09 20.67 5.98
CA GLU A 163 -9.48 20.34 5.64
C GLU A 163 -9.54 19.72 4.23
N ALA A 164 -10.29 18.63 4.07
CA ALA A 164 -10.40 17.92 2.78
C ALA A 164 -10.83 18.83 1.62
N SER A 165 -11.75 19.75 1.86
CA SER A 165 -12.21 20.71 0.84
C SER A 165 -11.10 21.67 0.38
N PHE A 166 -10.16 22.02 1.27
CA PHE A 166 -9.01 22.85 0.93
C PHE A 166 -8.01 22.07 0.07
N VAL A 167 -7.72 20.82 0.43
CA VAL A 167 -6.85 19.93 -0.36
C VAL A 167 -7.43 19.74 -1.77
N ARG A 168 -8.75 19.46 -1.87
CA ARG A 168 -9.43 19.25 -3.16
C ARG A 168 -9.25 20.42 -4.14
N ARG A 169 -9.32 21.66 -3.65
CA ARG A 169 -9.13 22.88 -4.46
C ARG A 169 -7.68 23.10 -4.92
N ASN A 170 -6.72 22.39 -4.34
CA ASN A 170 -5.28 22.56 -4.57
C ASN A 170 -4.60 21.21 -4.94
N LEU A 171 -5.28 20.38 -5.73
CA LEU A 171 -4.82 19.04 -6.14
C LEU A 171 -3.78 19.02 -7.28
N ASN A 172 -3.13 20.14 -7.58
CA ASN A 172 -1.97 20.16 -8.46
C ASN A 172 -0.76 19.43 -7.82
N SER A 173 0.27 19.14 -8.63
CA SER A 173 1.51 18.48 -8.17
C SER A 173 2.12 19.20 -6.96
N TYR A 174 2.59 18.42 -5.99
CA TYR A 174 3.28 18.96 -4.82
C TYR A 174 4.55 19.74 -5.17
N LYS A 175 5.24 19.39 -6.27
CA LYS A 175 6.39 20.14 -6.77
C LYS A 175 6.02 21.54 -7.28
N SER A 176 4.77 21.77 -7.61
CA SER A 176 4.23 23.08 -8.01
C SER A 176 3.42 23.75 -6.89
N GLY A 177 3.64 23.35 -5.63
CA GLY A 177 2.98 23.92 -4.46
C GLY A 177 1.62 23.31 -4.09
N GLY A 178 1.14 22.30 -4.84
CA GLY A 178 -0.11 21.61 -4.55
C GLY A 178 0.02 20.48 -3.53
N PHE A 179 -0.97 19.57 -3.53
CA PHE A 179 -1.02 18.44 -2.60
C PHE A 179 -0.85 17.07 -3.24
N MET A 180 -1.05 16.92 -4.55
CA MET A 180 -0.95 15.60 -5.20
C MET A 180 0.46 15.04 -5.04
N GLY A 181 0.57 13.86 -4.42
CA GLY A 181 1.82 13.19 -4.05
C GLY A 181 2.33 13.46 -2.63
N LYS A 182 1.74 14.42 -1.88
CA LYS A 182 2.16 14.71 -0.50
C LYS A 182 1.65 13.67 0.49
N ILE A 183 2.36 13.53 1.60
CA ILE A 183 1.95 12.76 2.76
C ILE A 183 1.58 13.74 3.87
N ILE A 184 0.30 13.78 4.23
CA ILE A 184 -0.27 14.79 5.12
C ILE A 184 -1.38 14.21 6.01
N TRP A 185 -1.77 14.99 7.02
CA TRP A 185 -3.05 14.82 7.70
C TRP A 185 -4.18 15.54 6.95
N ILE A 186 -5.27 14.83 6.68
CA ILE A 186 -6.53 15.40 6.18
C ILE A 186 -7.64 15.18 7.20
N GLU A 187 -8.36 16.24 7.52
CA GLU A 187 -9.56 16.19 8.37
C GLU A 187 -10.84 16.31 7.52
N PHE A 188 -11.86 15.52 7.89
CA PHE A 188 -13.19 15.54 7.27
C PHE A 188 -14.25 14.86 8.14
N ILE A 189 -15.52 15.06 7.77
CA ILE A 189 -16.66 14.33 8.34
C ILE A 189 -16.93 13.09 7.50
N VAL A 190 -17.02 11.93 8.16
CA VAL A 190 -17.36 10.66 7.52
C VAL A 190 -18.85 10.62 7.21
N THR A 191 -19.18 10.53 5.92
CA THR A 191 -20.54 10.45 5.40
C THR A 191 -20.96 9.05 5.01
N ASP A 192 -20.01 8.18 4.68
CA ASP A 192 -20.27 6.78 4.34
C ASP A 192 -19.02 5.90 4.52
N ILE A 193 -19.22 4.59 4.59
CA ILE A 193 -18.14 3.60 4.73
C ILE A 193 -18.45 2.40 3.86
N ASN A 194 -17.53 2.06 2.97
CA ASN A 194 -17.67 0.94 2.05
C ASN A 194 -16.38 0.12 1.99
N GLY A 195 -16.43 -1.09 2.57
CA GLY A 195 -15.28 -1.98 2.66
C GLY A 195 -14.08 -1.29 3.31
N PHE A 196 -12.97 -1.21 2.57
CA PHE A 196 -11.74 -0.55 3.00
C PHE A 196 -11.68 0.97 2.70
N SER A 197 -12.83 1.61 2.45
CA SER A 197 -12.92 3.04 2.16
C SER A 197 -13.79 3.78 3.20
N ILE A 198 -13.26 4.89 3.70
CA ILE A 198 -13.96 5.87 4.55
C ILE A 198 -14.23 7.11 3.70
N ILE A 199 -15.50 7.46 3.52
CA ILE A 199 -15.94 8.42 2.53
C ILE A 199 -16.38 9.71 3.22
N GLY A 200 -15.92 10.84 2.70
CA GLY A 200 -16.42 12.17 2.99
C GLY A 200 -16.94 12.86 1.73
N ASN A 201 -17.38 14.11 1.90
CA ASN A 201 -17.89 14.91 0.79
C ASN A 201 -16.81 15.20 -0.27
N ASP A 202 -15.60 15.54 0.17
CA ASP A 202 -14.49 15.96 -0.71
C ASP A 202 -13.33 14.97 -0.80
N VAL A 203 -13.37 13.89 0.01
CA VAL A 203 -12.27 12.94 0.16
C VAL A 203 -12.79 11.51 0.30
N VAL A 204 -12.01 10.57 -0.23
CA VAL A 204 -12.11 9.14 0.03
C VAL A 204 -10.79 8.70 0.66
N ALA A 205 -10.82 8.26 1.91
CA ALA A 205 -9.67 7.62 2.54
C ALA A 205 -9.74 6.11 2.31
N ARG A 206 -8.67 5.50 1.81
CA ARG A 206 -8.68 4.10 1.38
C ARG A 206 -7.46 3.33 1.89
N VAL A 207 -7.68 2.10 2.32
CA VAL A 207 -6.66 1.06 2.47
C VAL A 207 -6.70 0.15 1.23
N ARG A 208 -5.54 -0.18 0.66
CA ARG A 208 -5.49 -1.19 -0.42
C ARG A 208 -5.70 -2.58 0.15
N SER A 209 -6.33 -3.48 -0.61
CA SER A 209 -6.55 -4.88 -0.20
C SER A 209 -5.24 -5.58 0.20
N GLU A 210 -4.17 -5.31 -0.55
CA GLU A 210 -2.81 -5.82 -0.40
C GLU A 210 -2.11 -5.28 0.85
N GLU A 211 -2.60 -4.17 1.39
CA GLU A 211 -2.14 -3.53 2.62
C GLU A 211 -3.02 -3.92 3.82
N ALA A 212 -4.20 -4.51 3.59
CA ALA A 212 -5.21 -4.71 4.62
C ALA A 212 -4.67 -5.51 5.82
N ALA A 213 -3.79 -6.49 5.59
CA ALA A 213 -3.16 -7.28 6.66
C ALA A 213 -2.36 -6.44 7.67
N LEU A 214 -1.89 -5.24 7.30
CA LEU A 214 -1.24 -4.31 8.24
C LEU A 214 -2.26 -3.76 9.25
N PHE A 215 -3.46 -3.46 8.78
CA PHE A 215 -4.54 -2.84 9.56
C PHE A 215 -5.43 -3.90 10.27
N VAL A 216 -5.53 -5.11 9.71
CA VAL A 216 -6.42 -6.19 10.19
C VAL A 216 -5.94 -6.80 11.50
N GLN A 217 -4.63 -6.85 11.79
CA GLN A 217 -4.14 -7.36 13.09
C GLN A 217 -4.62 -6.53 14.29
N GLY A 218 -5.12 -5.31 14.08
CA GLY A 218 -5.76 -4.46 15.10
C GLY A 218 -7.28 -4.33 14.98
N SER A 219 -7.93 -5.07 14.06
CA SER A 219 -9.37 -5.00 13.72
C SER A 219 -9.91 -3.56 13.77
N ILE A 220 -9.46 -2.71 12.84
CA ILE A 220 -10.06 -1.38 12.74
C ILE A 220 -11.46 -1.57 12.13
N ASP A 221 -12.46 -1.64 12.99
CA ASP A 221 -13.85 -1.50 12.58
C ASP A 221 -14.07 -0.08 12.08
N PHE A 222 -14.04 0.11 10.75
CA PHE A 222 -14.27 1.42 10.16
C PHE A 222 -15.64 1.98 10.53
N GLN A 223 -16.66 1.14 10.78
CA GLN A 223 -18.00 1.59 11.15
C GLN A 223 -18.00 2.51 12.37
N ARG A 224 -17.03 2.35 13.28
CA ARG A 224 -16.85 3.24 14.44
C ARG A 224 -16.60 4.71 14.07
N PHE A 225 -16.19 5.01 12.84
CA PHE A 225 -15.92 6.37 12.36
C PHE A 225 -17.13 7.02 11.68
N TYR A 226 -18.18 6.25 11.38
CA TYR A 226 -19.36 6.77 10.71
C TYR A 226 -19.96 7.96 11.48
N ARG A 227 -20.26 9.05 10.76
CA ARG A 227 -20.79 10.32 11.30
C ARG A 227 -19.87 11.01 12.32
N LYS A 228 -18.59 10.67 12.35
CA LYS A 228 -17.59 11.39 13.16
C LYS A 228 -16.77 12.31 12.27
N ARG A 229 -16.23 13.35 12.89
CA ARG A 229 -15.10 14.08 12.33
C ARG A 229 -13.84 13.30 12.66
N ILE A 230 -13.06 13.00 11.63
CA ILE A 230 -11.80 12.27 11.76
C ILE A 230 -10.69 13.03 11.04
N ARG A 231 -9.46 12.82 11.49
CA ARG A 231 -8.27 13.10 10.67
C ARG A 231 -7.61 11.80 10.27
N VAL A 232 -7.07 11.78 9.06
CA VAL A 232 -6.37 10.63 8.50
C VAL A 232 -5.01 11.02 7.95
N TYR A 233 -4.05 10.13 8.06
CA TYR A 233 -2.68 10.31 7.58
C TYR A 233 -2.42 9.45 6.35
N GLY A 234 -1.90 10.05 5.29
CA GLY A 234 -1.66 9.30 4.07
C GLY A 234 -1.21 10.13 2.88
N GLU A 235 -1.02 9.42 1.77
CA GLU A 235 -0.56 9.97 0.51
C GLU A 235 -1.75 10.47 -0.33
N VAL A 236 -1.64 11.69 -0.85
CA VAL A 236 -2.71 12.37 -1.58
C VAL A 236 -2.67 12.05 -3.07
N TRP A 237 -3.81 11.56 -3.56
CA TRP A 237 -4.11 11.18 -4.92
C TRP A 237 -5.41 11.88 -5.36
N GLN A 238 -5.80 11.69 -6.62
CA GLN A 238 -7.07 12.11 -7.15
C GLN A 238 -7.87 10.88 -7.60
N ASP A 239 -9.13 10.79 -7.21
CA ASP A 239 -10.03 9.75 -7.75
C ASP A 239 -10.65 10.17 -9.08
N THR A 240 -11.31 9.23 -9.76
CA THR A 240 -11.95 9.46 -11.06
C THR A 240 -13.11 10.44 -11.02
N SER A 241 -13.66 10.76 -9.84
CA SER A 241 -14.72 11.77 -9.65
C SER A 241 -14.17 13.18 -9.40
N GLY A 242 -12.84 13.32 -9.28
CA GLY A 242 -12.18 14.57 -8.91
C GLY A 242 -12.24 14.89 -7.42
N LYS A 243 -12.58 13.92 -6.57
CA LYS A 243 -12.37 14.03 -5.12
C LYS A 243 -10.91 13.73 -4.79
N VAL A 244 -10.50 14.15 -3.60
CA VAL A 244 -9.24 13.70 -3.01
C VAL A 244 -9.35 12.19 -2.74
N LEU A 245 -8.39 11.41 -3.21
CA LEU A 245 -8.17 10.06 -2.71
C LEU A 245 -6.98 10.12 -1.76
N ILE A 246 -7.11 9.68 -0.52
CA ILE A 246 -5.97 9.55 0.39
C ILE A 246 -5.71 8.07 0.65
N LEU A 247 -4.53 7.61 0.21
CA LEU A 247 -4.06 6.25 0.49
C LEU A 247 -3.44 6.25 1.89
N LEU A 248 -4.09 5.55 2.80
CA LEU A 248 -3.76 5.59 4.22
C LEU A 248 -2.36 5.03 4.51
N ARG A 249 -1.76 5.51 5.59
CA ARG A 249 -0.54 4.98 6.20
C ARG A 249 -0.86 4.62 7.64
N ASP A 250 -0.68 3.35 8.00
CA ASP A 250 -1.01 2.85 9.34
C ASP A 250 0.14 3.07 10.34
N PRO A 251 -0.16 3.38 11.61
CA PRO A 251 -1.43 3.92 12.12
C PRO A 251 -1.65 5.35 11.63
N GLY A 252 -2.89 5.72 11.31
CA GLY A 252 -3.16 7.02 10.70
C GLY A 252 -4.61 7.42 10.64
N ILE A 253 -5.43 7.06 11.64
CA ILE A 253 -6.82 7.50 11.74
C ILE A 253 -7.14 7.88 13.18
N GLU A 254 -7.64 9.10 13.37
CA GLU A 254 -8.01 9.61 14.69
C GLU A 254 -9.37 10.29 14.68
N ILE A 255 -10.17 10.07 15.73
CA ILE A 255 -11.45 10.79 15.93
C ILE A 255 -11.13 12.13 16.55
N THR A 256 -11.54 13.22 15.89
CA THR A 256 -11.34 14.59 16.37
C THR A 256 -12.64 15.24 16.87
N GLY A 257 -13.79 14.62 16.58
CA GLY A 257 -15.08 15.05 17.14
C GLY A 257 -16.25 14.15 16.74
N ALA A 258 -17.33 14.21 17.51
CA ALA A 258 -18.61 13.57 17.17
C ALA A 258 -19.55 14.61 16.52
N PHE A 259 -20.20 14.25 15.42
CA PHE A 259 -21.20 15.12 14.81
C PHE A 259 -22.57 14.83 15.42
N GLN A 260 -23.09 15.76 16.24
CA GLN A 260 -24.50 15.73 16.63
C GLN A 260 -25.31 16.29 15.46
N PHE A 261 -26.08 15.44 14.79
CA PHE A 261 -27.14 15.96 13.93
C PHE A 261 -28.15 16.66 14.86
N ALA A 262 -28.35 17.96 14.66
CA ALA A 262 -29.50 18.63 15.23
C ALA A 262 -30.74 17.80 14.87
N ASN A 263 -31.51 17.42 15.89
CA ASN A 263 -32.72 16.61 15.79
C ASN A 263 -33.58 17.06 14.60
N VAL A 264 -33.52 16.32 13.49
CA VAL A 264 -34.65 16.24 12.60
C VAL A 264 -35.64 15.35 13.33
N PHE A 265 -36.49 15.97 14.15
CA PHE A 265 -37.69 15.33 14.66
C PHE A 265 -38.36 14.59 13.48
N PRO A 266 -38.73 13.31 13.61
CA PRO A 266 -39.66 12.74 12.66
C PRO A 266 -40.92 13.61 12.74
N LEU A 267 -41.31 14.22 11.61
CA LEU A 267 -42.59 14.90 11.48
C LEU A 267 -43.63 13.95 12.07
N ALA A 268 -44.28 14.40 13.14
CA ALA A 268 -45.36 13.67 13.76
C ALA A 268 -46.36 13.28 12.67
N VAL A 269 -46.50 11.97 12.44
CA VAL A 269 -47.60 11.44 11.64
C VAL A 269 -48.87 11.76 12.42
N PHE A 270 -49.53 12.85 12.06
CA PHE A 270 -50.88 13.16 12.50
C PHE A 270 -51.80 12.08 11.91
N ARG A 271 -52.03 11.00 12.67
CA ARG A 271 -53.15 10.09 12.39
C ARG A 271 -54.43 10.77 12.87
N ALA A 272 -55.21 11.25 11.92
CA ALA A 272 -56.62 11.53 12.13
C ALA A 272 -57.31 10.26 12.66
N ALA A 273 -57.83 10.33 13.89
CA ALA A 273 -58.80 9.39 14.42
C ALA A 273 -60.18 10.08 14.38
N LEU A 274 -60.83 9.97 13.24
CA LEU A 274 -62.29 10.04 13.15
C LEU A 274 -62.82 8.63 13.48
N LYS A 275 -63.54 8.49 14.61
CA LYS A 275 -64.80 7.74 14.77
C LYS A 275 -65.22 7.61 16.25
N SER A 276 -66.53 7.82 16.48
CA SER A 276 -67.38 7.54 17.68
C SER A 276 -66.99 8.27 18.97
N PHE A 277 -67.76 9.23 19.51
CA PHE A 277 -69.22 9.31 19.71
C PHE A 277 -69.78 10.70 19.40
#